data_AF-A0A2G9TC57-F1
#
_entry.id   AF-A0A2G9TC57-F1
#
_cell.length_a   1.000
_cell.length_b   1.000
_cell.length_c   1.000
_cell.angle_alpha   90.00
_cell.angle_beta   90.00
_cell.angle_gamma   90.00
#
_symmetry.space_group_name_H-M   'P 1'
#
loop_
_entity.id
_entity.type
_entity.pdbx_description
1 polymer ?
#
loop_
_entity_poly.entity_id
_entity_poly.type
_entity_poly.pdbx_seq_one_letter_code
_entity_poly.pdbx_strand_id
1 'polypeptide(L)'
;TKFHGRMGKGGAAFAVYHKGRLVVDLWGGYADKSCNRLWNEDTMTLLFSCTKSVAAICMAVLVDRGLCSYNDKVTQYWPEFGQNGKGDITIEMILAHK
;
A
#
# COMPACT_ATOMS: atom_id res chain seq x y z
N THR A 1 3.95 -1.80 -21.73
CA THR A 1 5.03 -1.69 -22.74
C THR A 1 6.34 -2.22 -22.19
N LYS A 2 6.95 -3.24 -22.81
CA LYS A 2 8.21 -3.84 -22.36
C LYS A 2 9.39 -2.87 -22.53
N PHE A 3 10.03 -2.50 -21.42
CA PHE A 3 11.18 -1.61 -21.38
C PHE A 3 12.49 -2.39 -21.46
N HIS A 4 13.38 -2.00 -22.38
CA HIS A 4 14.61 -2.74 -22.70
C HIS A 4 15.91 -2.06 -22.21
N GLY A 5 15.81 -1.12 -21.25
CA GLY A 5 16.99 -0.50 -20.63
C GLY A 5 17.79 -1.48 -19.77
N ARG A 6 19.11 -1.24 -19.63
CA ARG A 6 20.00 -2.06 -18.79
C ARG A 6 19.62 -1.91 -17.31
N MET A 7 18.75 -2.79 -16.83
CA MET A 7 18.38 -2.87 -15.42
C MET A 7 19.51 -3.53 -14.61
N GLY A 8 19.59 -3.23 -13.31
CA GLY A 8 20.59 -3.79 -12.39
C GLY A 8 20.45 -5.31 -12.18
N LYS A 9 20.75 -5.82 -10.98
CA LYS A 9 20.62 -7.27 -10.72
C LYS A 9 19.16 -7.80 -10.72
N GLY A 10 18.15 -6.93 -10.68
CA GLY A 10 16.73 -7.30 -10.62
C GLY A 10 15.88 -6.64 -11.72
N GLY A 11 14.57 -6.77 -11.60
CA GLY A 11 13.58 -6.11 -12.45
C GLY A 11 12.68 -5.14 -11.68
N ALA A 12 11.91 -4.37 -12.43
CA ALA A 12 10.95 -3.40 -11.89
C ALA A 12 9.81 -3.17 -12.88
N ALA A 13 8.72 -2.63 -12.35
CA ALA A 13 7.61 -2.07 -13.10
C ALA A 13 7.35 -0.62 -12.67
N PHE A 14 6.85 0.22 -13.59
CA PHE A 14 6.55 1.62 -13.38
C PHE A 14 5.34 2.04 -14.20
N ALA A 15 4.37 2.68 -13.54
CA ALA A 15 3.16 3.18 -14.17
C ALA A 15 2.92 4.65 -13.80
N VAL A 16 2.44 5.44 -14.77
CA VAL A 16 1.99 6.82 -14.54
C VAL A 16 0.56 6.96 -14.99
N TYR A 17 -0.28 7.49 -14.10
CA TYR A 17 -1.65 7.87 -14.38
C TYR A 17 -1.76 9.39 -14.43
N HIS A 18 -2.38 9.92 -15.50
CA HIS A 18 -2.72 11.33 -15.63
C HIS A 18 -4.23 11.45 -15.85
N LYS A 19 -4.93 12.13 -14.93
CA LYS A 19 -6.39 12.29 -14.95
C LYS A 19 -7.13 10.94 -15.07
N GLY A 20 -6.72 9.96 -14.27
CA GLY A 20 -7.31 8.61 -14.26
C GLY A 20 -6.97 7.73 -15.47
N ARG A 21 -6.15 8.20 -16.42
CA ARG A 21 -5.73 7.42 -17.58
C ARG A 21 -4.28 6.97 -17.44
N LEU A 22 -4.02 5.69 -17.72
CA LEU A 22 -2.67 5.14 -17.79
C LEU A 22 -1.96 5.72 -19.02
N VAL A 23 -0.90 6.50 -18.81
CA VAL A 23 -0.13 7.15 -19.87
C VAL A 23 1.29 6.60 -20.02
N VAL A 24 1.80 5.94 -18.98
CA VAL A 24 3.06 5.20 -18.99
C VAL A 24 2.83 3.87 -18.30
N ASP A 25 3.26 2.79 -18.92
CA ASP A 25 3.20 1.44 -18.38
C ASP A 25 4.44 0.66 -18.84
N LEU A 26 5.41 0.51 -17.95
CA LEU A 26 6.73 -0.01 -18.24
C LEU A 26 7.10 -1.13 -17.27
N TRP A 27 7.79 -2.15 -17.77
CA TRP A 27 8.45 -3.16 -16.95
C TRP A 27 9.69 -3.71 -17.64
N GLY A 28 10.62 -4.27 -16.87
CA GLY A 28 11.82 -4.89 -17.42
C GLY A 28 12.73 -5.52 -16.37
N GLY A 29 13.79 -6.18 -16.82
CA GLY A 29 14.73 -6.92 -15.98
C GLY A 29 14.27 -8.34 -15.64
N TYR A 30 14.74 -8.86 -14.50
CA TYR A 30 14.46 -10.23 -14.05
C TYR A 30 13.50 -10.23 -12.87
N ALA A 31 12.44 -11.04 -12.95
CA ALA A 31 11.62 -11.40 -11.80
C ALA A 31 12.40 -12.32 -10.84
N ASP A 32 13.24 -13.20 -11.40
CA ASP A 32 14.20 -14.00 -10.64
C ASP A 32 15.43 -14.28 -11.51
N LYS A 33 16.57 -13.70 -11.11
CA LYS A 33 17.82 -13.83 -11.86
C LYS A 33 18.47 -15.20 -11.68
N SER A 34 18.19 -15.92 -10.59
CA SER A 34 18.81 -17.22 -10.31
C SER A 34 18.36 -18.31 -11.31
N CYS A 35 17.12 -18.20 -11.81
CA CYS A 35 16.55 -19.08 -12.82
C CYS A 35 16.32 -18.39 -14.18
N ASN A 36 16.93 -17.22 -14.41
CA ASN A 36 16.76 -16.41 -15.63
C ASN A 36 15.29 -16.08 -15.98
N ARG A 37 14.40 -16.01 -14.99
CA ARG A 37 13.00 -15.62 -15.21
C ARG A 37 12.90 -14.12 -15.41
N LEU A 38 12.52 -13.71 -16.62
CA LEU A 38 12.29 -12.31 -16.97
C LEU A 38 11.03 -11.76 -16.30
N TRP A 39 11.03 -10.45 -16.06
CA TRP A 39 9.84 -9.72 -15.65
C TRP A 39 8.84 -9.64 -16.82
N ASN A 40 7.57 -9.91 -16.53
CA ASN A 40 6.44 -9.73 -17.43
C ASN A 40 5.35 -8.87 -16.79
N GLU A 41 4.30 -8.52 -17.54
CA GLU A 41 3.19 -7.69 -17.03
C GLU A 41 2.53 -8.25 -15.76
N ASP A 42 2.49 -9.57 -15.58
CA ASP A 42 1.84 -10.25 -14.46
C ASP A 42 2.77 -10.54 -13.27
N THR A 43 4.03 -10.05 -13.31
CA THR A 43 5.00 -10.30 -12.25
C THR A 43 4.60 -9.58 -10.96
N MET A 44 4.22 -10.37 -9.95
CA MET A 44 3.92 -9.85 -8.61
C MET A 44 5.18 -9.62 -7.77
N THR A 45 5.12 -8.59 -6.93
CA THR A 45 6.19 -8.22 -5.98
C THR A 45 5.59 -7.92 -4.60
N LEU A 46 6.40 -8.10 -3.54
CA LEU A 46 6.03 -7.73 -2.19
C LEU A 46 6.00 -6.19 -2.06
N LEU A 47 4.84 -5.65 -1.70
CA LEU A 47 4.62 -4.20 -1.55
C LEU A 47 5.17 -3.62 -0.23
N PHE A 48 5.51 -4.46 0.75
CA PHE A 48 5.97 -4.05 2.08
C PHE A 48 5.09 -2.92 2.68
N SER A 49 5.69 -1.82 3.12
CA SER A 49 4.96 -0.71 3.75
C SER A 49 4.00 0.02 2.81
N CYS A 50 4.09 -0.14 1.48
CA CYS A 50 3.08 0.41 0.57
C CYS A 50 1.68 -0.16 0.87
N THR A 51 1.59 -1.35 1.48
CA THR A 51 0.33 -1.93 1.98
C THR A 51 -0.40 -1.02 2.98
N LYS A 52 0.31 -0.16 3.75
CA LYS A 52 -0.32 0.81 4.66
C LYS A 52 -1.23 1.79 3.93
N SER A 53 -0.90 2.16 2.70
CA SER A 53 -1.74 3.05 1.89
C SER A 53 -3.07 2.38 1.53
N VAL A 54 -3.05 1.09 1.19
CA VAL A 54 -4.26 0.32 0.91
C VAL A 54 -5.11 0.19 2.18
N ALA A 55 -4.49 -0.12 3.33
CA ALA A 55 -5.19 -0.17 4.61
C ALA A 55 -5.83 1.18 4.99
N ALA A 56 -5.14 2.30 4.74
CA ALA A 56 -5.68 3.64 4.96
C ALA A 56 -6.89 3.94 4.06
N ILE A 57 -6.88 3.48 2.80
CA ILE A 57 -8.04 3.58 1.90
C ILE A 57 -9.22 2.77 2.45
N CYS A 58 -9.00 1.56 2.95
CA CYS A 58 -10.07 0.77 3.59
C CYS A 58 -10.69 1.54 4.76
N MET A 59 -9.87 2.17 5.61
CA MET A 59 -10.37 3.02 6.70
C MET A 59 -11.16 4.22 6.18
N ALA A 60 -10.68 4.90 5.13
CA ALA A 60 -11.42 6.02 4.52
C ALA A 60 -12.79 5.60 3.98
N VAL A 61 -12.89 4.40 3.38
CA VAL A 61 -14.19 3.84 2.94
C VAL A 61 -15.14 3.57 4.12
N LEU A 62 -14.63 3.09 5.26
CA LEU A 62 -15.46 2.90 6.45
C LEU A 62 -15.96 4.23 7.02
N VAL A 63 -15.09 5.24 7.05
CA VAL A 63 -15.46 6.60 7.50
C VAL A 63 -16.48 7.23 6.57
N ASP A 64 -16.29 7.14 5.26
CA ASP A 64 -17.23 7.66 4.25
C ASP A 64 -18.62 7.02 4.36
N ARG A 65 -18.66 5.73 4.73
CA ARG A 65 -19.91 4.99 5.00
C ARG A 65 -20.54 5.30 6.36
N GLY A 66 -19.93 6.15 7.18
CA GLY A 66 -20.41 6.47 8.53
C GLY A 66 -20.29 5.31 9.52
N LEU A 67 -19.45 4.30 9.23
CA LEU A 67 -19.25 3.14 10.11
C LEU A 67 -18.24 3.43 11.24
N CYS A 68 -17.41 4.45 11.07
CA CYS A 68 -16.53 5.00 12.10
C CYS A 68 -16.18 6.46 11.81
N SER A 69 -15.56 7.13 12.78
CA SER A 69 -14.99 8.47 12.65
C SER A 69 -13.51 8.46 12.99
N TYR A 70 -12.71 9.32 12.35
CA TYR A 70 -11.30 9.48 12.69
C TYR A 70 -11.06 9.92 14.14
N ASN A 71 -12.05 10.58 14.75
CA ASN A 71 -12.03 11.02 16.14
C ASN A 71 -12.44 9.91 17.12
N ASP A 72 -12.90 8.76 16.64
CA ASP A 72 -13.26 7.66 17.53
C ASP A 72 -12.01 7.13 18.23
N LYS A 73 -12.17 6.82 19.51
CA LYS A 73 -11.15 6.10 20.26
C LYS A 73 -11.09 4.66 19.76
N VAL A 74 -9.89 4.12 19.59
CA VAL A 74 -9.69 2.72 19.18
C VAL A 74 -10.42 1.76 20.12
N THR A 75 -10.50 2.13 21.41
CA THR A 75 -11.20 1.38 22.47
C THR A 75 -12.70 1.23 22.26
N GLN A 76 -13.34 2.03 21.40
CA GLN A 76 -14.73 1.81 21.01
C GLN A 76 -14.92 0.53 20.19
N TYR A 77 -13.89 0.14 19.44
CA TYR A 77 -13.90 -1.04 18.55
C TYR A 77 -13.09 -2.20 19.11
N TRP A 78 -12.05 -1.89 19.90
CA TRP A 78 -11.15 -2.86 20.50
C TRP A 78 -10.85 -2.44 21.95
N PRO A 79 -11.72 -2.79 22.93
CA PRO A 79 -11.60 -2.35 24.32
C PRO A 79 -10.25 -2.66 24.97
N GLU A 80 -9.69 -3.85 24.70
CA GLU A 80 -8.41 -4.31 25.27
C GLU A 80 -7.23 -3.46 24.79
N PHE A 81 -7.35 -2.73 23.68
CA PHE A 81 -6.34 -1.79 23.22
C PHE A 81 -6.01 -0.73 24.29
N GLY A 82 -7.01 -0.35 25.11
CA GLY A 82 -6.89 0.72 26.12
C GLY A 82 -5.91 0.46 27.26
N GLN A 83 -5.40 -0.77 27.39
CA GLN A 83 -4.39 -1.11 28.39
C GLN A 83 -3.12 -0.25 28.26
N ASN A 84 -2.37 -0.12 29.35
CA ASN A 84 -1.11 0.64 29.41
C ASN A 84 -1.27 2.13 28.99
N GLY A 85 -2.38 2.77 29.36
CA GLY A 85 -2.60 4.20 29.13
C GLY A 85 -3.00 4.59 27.70
N LYS A 86 -3.39 3.63 26.86
CA LYS A 86 -3.76 3.86 25.45
C LYS A 86 -5.26 4.17 25.25
N GLY A 87 -5.98 4.45 26.34
CA GLY A 87 -7.44 4.60 26.33
C GLY A 87 -7.97 5.70 25.42
N ASP A 88 -7.19 6.76 25.23
CA ASP A 88 -7.57 7.96 24.47
C ASP A 88 -6.99 8.02 23.05
N ILE A 89 -6.29 6.98 22.60
CA ILE A 89 -5.75 6.92 21.23
C ILE A 89 -6.90 6.83 20.23
N THR A 90 -6.90 7.74 19.26
CA THR A 90 -7.90 7.78 18.19
C THR A 90 -7.46 7.03 16.94
N ILE A 91 -8.41 6.74 16.05
CA ILE A 91 -8.12 6.18 14.72
C ILE A 91 -7.17 7.10 13.93
N GLU A 92 -7.34 8.43 14.01
CA GLU A 92 -6.42 9.39 13.39
C GLU A 92 -4.98 9.21 13.87
N MET A 93 -4.75 9.07 15.19
CA MET A 93 -3.41 8.90 15.75
C MET A 93 -2.71 7.66 15.20
N ILE A 94 -3.44 6.53 15.09
CA ILE A 94 -2.91 5.30 14.50
C ILE A 94 -2.50 5.52 13.03
N LEU A 95 -3.37 6.14 12.23
CA LEU A 95 -3.11 6.38 10.80
C LEU A 95 -2.00 7.41 10.55
N ALA A 96 -1.85 8.37 11.47
CA ALA A 96 -0.84 9.43 11.40
C ALA A 96 0.48 9.08 12.11
N HIS A 97 0.60 7.88 12.69
CA HIS A 97 1.76 7.46 13.48
C HIS A 97 2.11 8.46 14.61
N LYS A 98 1.10 8.85 15.41
CA LYS A 98 1.24 9.72 16.59
C LYS A 98 1.21 8.92 17.88
#